data_AF-A0A813I930-F1
#
_entry.id   AF-A0A813I930-F1
#
_cell.length_a   1.000
_cell.length_b   1.000
_cell.length_c   1.000
_cell.angle_alpha   90.00
_cell.angle_beta   90.00
_cell.angle_gamma   90.00
#
_symmetry.space_group_name_H-M   'P 1'
#
loop_
_entity.id
_entity.type
_entity.pdbx_description
1 polymer ?
#
loop_
_entity_poly.entity_id
_entity_poly.type
_entity_poly.pdbx_seq_one_letter_code
_entity_poly.pdbx_strand_id
1 'polypeptide(L)'
;SHPFLISFSLHMNCVRSQWHSPYELGPHFRETHIEHAGHSLFEALEGTALLERPPFEPSSSSLTEVPGASYLRNVCSAAECAQLILLAEGAGFCSRGLGDKRRQRSMFLVDKDLSHQMLGRLRPWLPEAVLGGALLGIDRCWDVHRIEPGDCQPFEDLLSHSASKTAGAQATVILFLNHGVQGGGLRCLSPTSEKQGAKLVLPEQGSALLVALHGDQLQKPLLEVLPVQGGSLHLLRLAVLYETIGAETQAPEGTSVSQSSLKDEPSQLADALSPTPEREQVRRRGGAPGCSFLNVTCAPPSALLTEHRFLLSPCALLLVGQYAQEL
;
A
#
# COMPACT_ATOMS: atom_id res chain seq x y z
N SER A 1 18.89 0.62 50.02
CA SER A 1 18.62 1.89 49.32
C SER A 1 18.72 1.65 47.83
N HIS A 2 17.60 1.27 47.20
CA HIS A 2 17.52 1.08 45.74
C HIS A 2 16.78 2.27 45.14
N PRO A 3 17.33 2.95 44.11
CA PRO A 3 16.60 4.02 43.45
C PRO A 3 15.53 3.40 42.55
N PHE A 4 14.28 3.79 42.78
CA PHE A 4 13.17 3.55 41.86
C PHE A 4 13.45 4.29 40.55
N LEU A 5 13.73 3.54 39.48
CA LEU A 5 13.69 4.07 38.12
C LEU A 5 12.21 4.22 37.72
N ILE A 6 11.71 5.46 37.80
CA ILE A 6 10.41 5.82 37.25
C ILE A 6 10.58 5.89 35.74
N SER A 7 10.09 4.86 35.05
CA SER A 7 9.96 4.86 33.59
C SER A 7 8.81 5.79 33.20
N PHE A 8 9.14 6.98 32.71
CA PHE A 8 8.18 7.87 32.08
C PHE A 8 7.93 7.39 30.65
N SER A 9 6.80 6.70 30.43
CA SER A 9 6.23 6.57 29.08
C SER A 9 5.68 7.92 28.65
N LEU A 10 6.50 8.72 27.98
CA LEU A 10 6.04 9.88 27.23
C LEU A 10 5.15 9.40 26.08
N HIS A 11 3.83 9.39 26.30
CA HIS A 11 2.87 9.38 25.20
C HIS A 11 3.07 10.69 24.44
N MET A 12 3.88 10.63 23.39
CA MET A 12 3.88 11.69 22.38
C MET A 12 2.55 11.60 21.66
N ASN A 13 1.55 12.30 22.20
CA ASN A 13 0.38 12.68 21.46
C ASN A 13 0.91 13.35 20.20
N CYS A 14 0.73 12.69 19.05
CA CYS A 14 0.82 13.35 17.77
C CYS A 14 -0.20 14.48 17.87
N VAL A 15 0.28 15.69 18.18
CA VAL A 15 -0.57 16.86 18.24
C VAL A 15 -1.19 16.91 16.87
N ARG A 16 -2.50 16.62 16.80
CA ARG A 16 -3.37 16.92 15.66
C ARG A 16 -3.25 18.41 15.44
N SER A 17 -2.14 18.84 14.84
CA SER A 17 -2.16 20.04 14.02
C SER A 17 -3.30 19.76 13.06
N GLN A 18 -4.34 20.58 13.13
CA GLN A 18 -5.45 20.54 12.20
C GLN A 18 -4.88 20.81 10.81
N TRP A 19 -4.27 19.78 10.22
CA TRP A 19 -4.08 19.70 8.80
C TRP A 19 -5.47 19.47 8.28
N HIS A 20 -6.18 20.58 8.06
CA HIS A 20 -7.28 20.61 7.12
C HIS A 20 -6.64 20.22 5.80
N SER A 21 -6.67 18.93 5.47
CA SER A 21 -6.58 18.54 4.08
C SER A 21 -7.63 19.40 3.37
N PRO A 22 -7.25 20.16 2.33
CA PRO A 22 -8.23 20.95 1.58
C PRO A 22 -9.28 20.05 0.91
N TYR A 23 -8.99 18.74 0.84
CA TYR A 23 -9.94 17.72 0.48
C TYR A 23 -10.76 17.37 1.71
N GLU A 24 -12.03 17.75 1.72
CA GLU A 24 -13.00 17.06 2.56
C GLU A 24 -12.86 15.58 2.23
N LEU A 25 -12.47 14.79 3.23
CA LEU A 25 -12.55 13.35 3.19
C LEU A 25 -14.01 13.04 2.90
N GLY A 26 -14.33 12.88 1.62
CA GLY A 26 -15.68 12.59 1.18
C GLY A 26 -16.17 11.27 1.81
N PRO A 27 -17.30 10.72 1.36
CA PRO A 27 -17.83 9.45 1.85
C PRO A 27 -16.92 8.23 1.57
N HIS A 28 -15.67 8.44 1.19
CA HIS A 28 -14.68 7.45 0.75
C HIS A 28 -13.80 6.91 1.88
N PHE A 29 -13.74 7.60 3.02
CA PHE A 29 -12.96 7.16 4.17
C PHE A 29 -13.82 7.01 5.40
N ARG A 30 -13.53 5.94 6.15
CA ARG A 30 -14.02 5.76 7.51
C ARG A 30 -12.83 5.84 8.46
N GLU A 31 -12.86 6.79 9.39
CA GLU A 31 -11.89 6.79 10.49
C GLU A 31 -12.12 5.52 11.32
N THR A 32 -11.10 4.67 11.39
CA THR A 32 -11.11 3.51 12.27
C THR A 32 -10.24 3.82 13.47
N HIS A 33 -10.80 3.69 14.67
CA HIS A 33 -10.03 3.80 15.91
C HIS A 33 -9.19 2.54 16.16
N ILE A 34 -8.46 2.10 15.15
CA ILE A 34 -7.44 1.07 15.27
C ILE A 34 -6.14 1.83 15.48
N GLU A 35 -5.68 1.89 16.73
CA GLU A 35 -4.35 2.42 17.03
C GLU A 35 -3.31 1.41 16.57
N HIS A 36 -2.65 1.70 15.44
CA HIS A 36 -1.51 0.91 14.98
C HIS A 36 -0.24 1.72 15.16
N ALA A 37 0.61 1.31 16.11
CA ALA A 37 1.86 2.00 16.43
C ALA A 37 1.70 3.51 16.77
N GLY A 38 0.57 3.87 17.40
CA GLY A 38 0.21 5.24 17.76
C GLY A 38 -0.33 6.09 16.59
N HIS A 39 -0.74 5.45 15.49
CA HIS A 39 -1.38 6.11 14.36
C HIS A 39 -2.86 5.73 14.29
N SER A 40 -3.71 6.73 14.05
CA SER A 40 -5.08 6.50 13.60
C SER A 40 -5.03 5.96 12.17
N LEU A 41 -5.67 4.82 11.92
CA LEU A 41 -5.80 4.25 10.58
C LEU A 41 -7.12 4.69 9.95
N PHE A 42 -7.04 5.11 8.69
CA PHE A 42 -8.23 5.35 7.88
C PHE A 42 -8.51 4.12 7.05
N GLU A 43 -9.76 3.68 7.00
CA GLU A 43 -10.20 2.61 6.11
C GLU A 43 -10.78 3.24 4.84
N ALA A 44 -10.17 2.93 3.70
CA ALA A 44 -10.72 3.24 2.40
C ALA A 44 -11.95 2.34 2.17
N LEU A 45 -13.07 2.94 1.82
CA LEU A 45 -14.29 2.19 1.53
C LEU A 45 -14.19 1.46 0.19
N GLU A 46 -15.03 0.44 0.02
CA GLU A 46 -15.13 -0.32 -1.22
C GLU A 46 -15.36 0.60 -2.42
N GLY A 47 -14.60 0.35 -3.50
CA GLY A 47 -14.68 1.12 -4.74
C GLY A 47 -14.00 2.49 -4.70
N THR A 48 -13.27 2.84 -3.64
CA THR A 48 -12.57 4.14 -3.57
C THR A 48 -11.41 4.23 -4.56
N ALA A 49 -10.69 3.13 -4.77
CA ALA A 49 -9.74 3.01 -5.87
C ALA A 49 -10.08 1.79 -6.71
N LEU A 50 -9.99 1.94 -8.01
CA LEU A 50 -10.25 0.88 -8.98
C LEU A 50 -8.96 0.58 -9.71
N LEU A 51 -8.46 -0.62 -9.50
CA LEU A 51 -7.33 -1.16 -10.25
C LEU A 51 -7.88 -1.73 -11.57
N GLU A 52 -8.21 -0.84 -12.50
CA GLU A 52 -8.61 -1.17 -13.88
C GLU A 52 -7.56 -2.03 -14.60
N ARG A 53 -7.89 -2.78 -15.65
CA ARG A 53 -6.87 -3.60 -16.34
C ARG A 53 -5.60 -2.80 -16.63
N PRO A 54 -4.41 -3.33 -16.26
CA PRO A 54 -3.17 -2.60 -16.47
C PRO A 54 -3.08 -2.20 -17.94
N PRO A 55 -2.72 -0.94 -18.25
CA PRO A 55 -2.79 -0.42 -19.61
C PRO A 55 -1.80 -1.11 -20.55
N PHE A 56 -0.80 -1.80 -19.99
CA PHE A 56 0.26 -2.48 -20.71
C PHE A 56 0.52 -3.85 -20.10
N GLU A 57 1.13 -4.73 -20.90
CA GLU A 57 1.60 -6.02 -20.43
C GLU A 57 2.75 -5.81 -19.43
N PRO A 58 2.61 -6.30 -18.19
CA PRO A 58 3.63 -6.12 -17.18
C PRO A 58 4.85 -6.99 -17.49
N SER A 59 6.04 -6.47 -17.19
CA SER A 59 7.31 -7.16 -17.45
C SER A 59 8.20 -7.12 -16.22
N SER A 60 9.09 -8.10 -16.10
CA SER A 60 10.01 -8.20 -14.97
C SER A 60 11.46 -8.37 -15.42
N SER A 61 12.38 -7.74 -14.71
CA SER A 61 13.82 -7.96 -14.83
C SER A 61 14.42 -8.25 -13.45
N SER A 62 15.11 -9.37 -13.30
CA SER A 62 15.85 -9.69 -12.07
C SER A 62 17.01 -8.71 -11.87
N LEU A 63 17.24 -8.27 -10.63
CA LEU A 63 18.41 -7.47 -10.28
C LEU A 63 19.53 -8.40 -9.83
N THR A 64 20.38 -8.83 -10.76
CA THR A 64 21.45 -9.81 -10.51
C THR A 64 22.41 -9.44 -9.38
N GLU A 65 22.55 -8.14 -9.11
CA GLU A 65 23.41 -7.58 -8.08
C GLU A 65 22.80 -7.68 -6.67
N VAL A 66 21.48 -7.92 -6.58
CA VAL A 66 20.72 -7.96 -5.32
C VAL A 66 19.85 -9.22 -5.29
N PRO A 67 20.31 -10.29 -4.62
CA PRO A 67 19.57 -11.55 -4.54
C PRO A 67 18.14 -11.37 -4.04
N GLY A 68 17.18 -12.03 -4.71
CA GLY A 68 15.76 -11.94 -4.35
C GLY A 68 15.07 -10.63 -4.76
N ALA A 69 15.79 -9.69 -5.40
CA ALA A 69 15.21 -8.46 -5.91
C ALA A 69 14.89 -8.55 -7.42
N SER A 70 13.73 -8.03 -7.79
CA SER A 70 13.30 -7.90 -9.18
C SER A 70 12.61 -6.56 -9.39
N TYR A 71 12.83 -5.99 -10.57
CA TYR A 71 12.17 -4.76 -11.00
C TYR A 71 11.03 -5.12 -11.95
N LEU A 72 9.83 -4.64 -11.63
CA LEU A 72 8.59 -4.90 -12.34
C LEU A 72 8.14 -3.60 -13.01
N ARG A 73 7.87 -3.65 -14.31
CA ARG A 73 7.36 -2.52 -15.08
C ARG A 73 5.88 -2.68 -15.34
N ASN A 74 5.17 -1.55 -15.44
CA ASN A 74 3.75 -1.47 -15.78
C ASN A 74 2.83 -2.25 -14.82
N VAL A 75 3.13 -2.23 -13.52
CA VAL A 75 2.28 -2.84 -12.48
C VAL A 75 0.98 -2.04 -12.30
N CYS A 76 1.09 -0.71 -12.37
CA CYS A 76 -0.05 0.21 -12.30
C CYS A 76 -0.03 1.23 -13.45
N SER A 77 -1.22 1.70 -13.83
CA SER A 77 -1.40 2.83 -14.72
C SER A 77 -1.11 4.15 -14.02
N ALA A 78 -0.87 5.21 -14.78
CA ALA A 78 -0.73 6.56 -14.21
C ALA A 78 -2.01 7.01 -13.47
N ALA A 79 -3.19 6.63 -13.95
CA ALA A 79 -4.46 6.96 -13.31
C ALA A 79 -4.62 6.26 -11.96
N GLU A 80 -4.26 4.97 -11.89
CA GLU A 80 -4.27 4.20 -10.63
C GLU A 80 -3.28 4.78 -9.64
N CYS A 81 -2.06 5.09 -10.08
CA CYS A 81 -1.09 5.70 -9.19
C CYS A 81 -1.56 7.06 -8.65
N ALA A 82 -2.26 7.86 -9.47
CA ALA A 82 -2.86 9.11 -9.01
C ALA A 82 -3.97 8.87 -7.97
N GLN A 83 -4.84 7.85 -8.16
CA GLN A 83 -5.84 7.46 -7.16
C GLN A 83 -5.19 7.06 -5.83
N LEU A 84 -4.08 6.32 -5.88
CA LEU A 84 -3.34 5.90 -4.68
C LEU A 84 -2.69 7.08 -3.94
N ILE A 85 -2.19 8.08 -4.68
CA ILE A 85 -1.68 9.33 -4.07
C ILE A 85 -2.84 10.10 -3.43
N LEU A 86 -3.98 10.24 -4.12
CA LEU A 86 -5.16 10.92 -3.57
C LEU A 86 -5.68 10.23 -2.31
N LEU A 87 -5.67 8.89 -2.29
CA LEU A 87 -6.00 8.12 -1.09
C LEU A 87 -5.05 8.46 0.07
N ALA A 88 -3.74 8.48 -0.20
CA ALA A 88 -2.73 8.79 0.81
C ALA A 88 -2.85 10.24 1.33
N GLU A 89 -3.08 11.20 0.46
CA GLU A 89 -3.31 12.61 0.82
C GLU A 89 -4.60 12.78 1.63
N GLY A 90 -5.65 12.02 1.28
CA GLY A 90 -6.89 11.96 2.03
C GLY A 90 -6.68 11.43 3.45
N ALA A 91 -6.01 10.27 3.58
CA ALA A 91 -5.64 9.71 4.87
C ALA A 91 -4.68 10.61 5.67
N GLY A 92 -4.00 11.54 5.01
CA GLY A 92 -3.15 12.56 5.61
C GLY A 92 -1.72 12.08 5.87
N PHE A 93 -0.75 12.88 5.42
CA PHE A 93 0.66 12.63 5.69
C PHE A 93 1.06 13.13 7.09
N CYS A 94 1.51 12.21 7.93
CA CYS A 94 2.11 12.52 9.20
C CYS A 94 3.62 12.69 9.04
N SER A 95 4.15 13.86 9.44
CA SER A 95 5.59 14.07 9.57
C SER A 95 6.06 13.45 10.89
N ARG A 96 6.90 12.41 10.84
CA ARG A 96 7.49 11.80 12.05
C ARG A 96 9.02 11.89 11.98
N GLY A 97 9.63 12.42 13.04
CA GLY A 97 11.08 12.62 13.16
C GLY A 97 11.41 13.80 14.08
N LEU A 98 12.46 13.66 14.89
CA LEU A 98 13.06 14.77 15.63
C LEU A 98 14.10 15.45 14.71
N GLY A 99 13.88 16.72 14.36
CA GLY A 99 14.81 17.54 13.57
C GLY A 99 14.38 17.81 12.12
N ASP A 100 15.35 18.21 11.28
CA ASP A 100 15.13 18.69 9.91
C ASP A 100 14.76 17.60 8.90
N LYS A 101 14.87 16.32 9.26
CA LYS A 101 14.53 15.19 8.40
C LYS A 101 13.12 14.69 8.73
N ARG A 102 12.11 15.35 8.16
CA ARG A 102 10.71 14.98 8.38
C ARG A 102 10.29 13.90 7.39
N ARG A 103 10.05 12.69 7.91
CA ARG A 103 9.47 11.63 7.09
C ARG A 103 7.97 11.85 6.95
N GLN A 104 7.49 12.11 5.73
CA GLN A 104 6.07 12.16 5.47
C GLN A 104 5.56 10.77 5.11
N ARG A 105 4.66 10.26 5.95
CA ARG A 105 4.08 8.93 5.84
C ARG A 105 2.57 9.00 5.98
N SER A 106 1.86 8.31 5.11
CA SER A 106 0.41 8.11 5.21
C SER A 106 0.12 6.62 5.25
N MET A 107 -0.65 6.17 6.24
CA MET A 107 -1.04 4.77 6.39
C MET A 107 -2.56 4.66 6.36
N PHE A 108 -3.07 3.69 5.62
CA PHE A 108 -4.49 3.43 5.52
C PHE A 108 -4.77 1.95 5.28
N LEU A 109 -5.93 1.50 5.71
CA LEU A 109 -6.45 0.17 5.42
C LEU A 109 -7.17 0.21 4.09
N VAL A 110 -6.84 -0.73 3.21
CA VAL A 110 -7.60 -0.96 1.98
C VAL A 110 -8.63 -2.06 2.17
N ASP A 111 -9.68 -2.01 1.35
CA ASP A 111 -10.65 -3.08 1.26
C ASP A 111 -10.00 -4.37 0.73
N LYS A 112 -10.70 -5.49 0.91
CA LYS A 112 -10.19 -6.82 0.54
C LYS A 112 -10.05 -6.98 -0.97
N ASP A 113 -10.96 -6.39 -1.74
CA ASP A 113 -10.98 -6.56 -3.19
C ASP A 113 -9.85 -5.79 -3.85
N LEU A 114 -9.57 -4.58 -3.38
CA LEU A 114 -8.40 -3.80 -3.81
C LEU A 114 -7.08 -4.53 -3.50
N SER A 115 -6.96 -5.11 -2.31
CA SER A 115 -5.80 -5.94 -1.95
C SER A 115 -5.68 -7.19 -2.83
N HIS A 116 -6.78 -7.91 -3.07
CA HIS A 116 -6.80 -9.08 -3.95
C HIS A 116 -6.50 -8.74 -5.41
N GLN A 117 -6.97 -7.61 -5.92
CA GLN A 117 -6.66 -7.13 -7.27
C GLN A 117 -5.16 -6.84 -7.41
N MET A 118 -4.57 -6.16 -6.43
CA MET A 118 -3.12 -5.91 -6.41
C MET A 118 -2.32 -7.22 -6.34
N LEU A 119 -2.74 -8.18 -5.50
CA LEU A 119 -2.13 -9.51 -5.43
C LEU A 119 -2.23 -10.24 -6.76
N GLY A 120 -3.40 -10.24 -7.41
CA GLY A 120 -3.61 -10.89 -8.70
C GLY A 120 -2.66 -10.37 -9.78
N ARG A 121 -2.33 -9.07 -9.76
CA ARG A 121 -1.33 -8.48 -10.65
C ARG A 121 0.06 -8.98 -10.33
N LEU A 122 0.45 -8.94 -9.07
CA LEU A 122 1.82 -9.25 -8.63
C LEU A 122 2.12 -10.75 -8.62
N ARG A 123 1.08 -11.60 -8.54
CA ARG A 123 1.19 -13.06 -8.39
C ARG A 123 2.18 -13.73 -9.34
N PRO A 124 2.26 -13.40 -10.64
CA PRO A 124 3.21 -14.05 -11.56
C PRO A 124 4.69 -13.90 -11.17
N TRP A 125 5.05 -12.89 -10.37
CA TRP A 125 6.43 -12.64 -9.94
C TRP A 125 6.66 -12.92 -8.46
N LEU A 126 5.61 -13.23 -7.70
CA LEU A 126 5.74 -13.63 -6.31
C LEU A 126 6.07 -15.12 -6.23
N PRO A 127 7.09 -15.52 -5.45
CA PRO A 127 7.29 -16.92 -5.14
C PRO A 127 6.03 -17.53 -4.52
N GLU A 128 5.67 -18.75 -4.92
CA GLU A 128 4.54 -19.46 -4.29
C GLU A 128 4.86 -19.87 -2.83
N ALA A 129 6.15 -19.98 -2.50
CA ALA A 129 6.61 -20.19 -1.14
C ALA A 129 7.93 -19.45 -0.85
N VAL A 130 8.05 -18.95 0.38
CA VAL A 130 9.28 -18.34 0.92
C VAL A 130 9.55 -18.96 2.27
N LEU A 131 10.80 -19.39 2.52
CA LEU A 131 11.20 -20.10 3.75
C LEU A 131 10.26 -21.29 4.09
N GLY A 132 9.78 -21.96 3.04
CA GLY A 132 8.82 -23.06 3.10
C GLY A 132 7.35 -22.65 3.32
N GLY A 133 7.06 -21.42 3.75
CA GLY A 133 5.71 -20.93 3.94
C GLY A 133 5.00 -20.57 2.64
N ALA A 134 3.73 -20.95 2.49
CA ALA A 134 2.93 -20.64 1.31
C ALA A 134 2.53 -19.15 1.24
N LEU A 135 2.39 -18.61 0.02
CA LEU A 135 1.89 -17.25 -0.22
C LEU A 135 0.44 -17.09 0.29
N LEU A 136 0.24 -16.18 1.26
CA LEU A 136 -1.07 -15.88 1.84
C LEU A 136 -1.75 -14.70 1.16
N GLY A 137 -0.98 -13.66 0.80
CA GLY A 137 -1.51 -12.48 0.12
C GLY A 137 -0.72 -11.21 0.41
N ILE A 138 -1.40 -10.05 0.35
CA ILE A 138 -0.81 -8.73 0.64
C ILE A 138 -1.51 -8.14 1.87
N ASP A 139 -0.74 -7.55 2.77
CA ASP A 139 -1.27 -6.82 3.93
C ASP A 139 -2.20 -5.70 3.46
N ARG A 140 -3.33 -5.53 4.15
CA ARG A 140 -4.31 -4.47 3.86
C ARG A 140 -3.89 -3.12 4.45
N CYS A 141 -2.93 -3.09 5.36
CA CYS A 141 -2.36 -1.85 5.86
C CYS A 141 -1.31 -1.34 4.86
N TRP A 142 -1.73 -0.42 4.00
CA TRP A 142 -0.88 0.18 2.97
C TRP A 142 -0.20 1.42 3.50
N ASP A 143 1.01 1.66 3.01
CA ASP A 143 1.91 2.68 3.52
C ASP A 143 2.51 3.48 2.38
N VAL A 144 2.18 4.77 2.31
CA VAL A 144 2.67 5.67 1.29
C VAL A 144 3.65 6.65 1.90
N HIS A 145 4.84 6.72 1.31
CA HIS A 145 5.89 7.66 1.65
C HIS A 145 5.92 8.80 0.65
N ARG A 146 6.05 10.02 1.18
CA ARG A 146 6.30 11.22 0.40
C ARG A 146 7.67 11.77 0.79
N ILE A 147 8.53 12.00 -0.21
CA ILE A 147 9.91 12.43 -0.03
C ILE A 147 10.07 13.76 -0.76
N GLU A 148 10.34 14.82 0.00
CA GLU A 148 10.47 16.18 -0.53
C GLU A 148 11.91 16.48 -0.98
N PRO A 149 12.12 17.53 -1.80
CA PRO A 149 13.46 17.97 -2.16
C PRO A 149 14.33 18.24 -0.94
N GLY A 150 15.57 17.75 -0.97
CA GLY A 150 16.53 17.88 0.13
C GLY A 150 16.41 16.81 1.21
N ASP A 151 15.34 15.99 1.21
CA ASP A 151 15.25 14.84 2.09
C ASP A 151 16.11 13.70 1.57
N CYS A 152 17.00 13.20 2.44
CA CYS A 152 17.75 11.96 2.24
C CYS A 152 17.34 10.98 3.33
N GLN A 153 16.80 9.82 2.95
CA GLN A 153 16.28 8.87 3.92
C GLN A 153 16.86 7.46 3.69
N PRO A 154 17.58 6.89 4.67
CA PRO A 154 17.80 5.45 4.67
C PRO A 154 16.44 4.76 4.74
N PHE A 155 16.15 3.91 3.76
CA PHE A 155 14.87 3.20 3.63
C PHE A 155 14.84 1.93 4.51
N GLU A 156 15.93 1.64 5.23
CA GLU A 156 16.13 0.52 6.17
C GLU A 156 15.02 0.41 7.21
N ASP A 157 14.52 1.54 7.70
CA ASP A 157 13.42 1.59 8.67
C ASP A 157 12.10 1.08 8.09
N LEU A 158 11.90 1.12 6.77
CA LEU A 158 10.64 0.70 6.16
C LEU A 158 10.52 -0.81 6.05
N LEU A 159 11.63 -1.52 5.89
CA LEU A 159 11.63 -2.98 6.01
C LEU A 159 11.56 -3.42 7.48
N SER A 160 12.13 -2.62 8.38
CA SER A 160 12.20 -2.90 9.81
C SER A 160 10.87 -2.67 10.54
N HIS A 161 10.07 -1.68 10.13
CA HIS A 161 8.78 -1.40 10.75
C HIS A 161 7.66 -2.40 10.41
N SER A 162 7.90 -3.33 9.47
CA SER A 162 7.05 -4.53 9.33
C SER A 162 7.31 -5.58 10.41
N ALA A 163 8.32 -5.40 11.27
CA ALA A 163 8.37 -6.10 12.55
C ALA A 163 7.27 -5.63 13.52
N SER A 164 6.42 -4.67 13.11
CA SER A 164 5.07 -4.57 13.67
C SER A 164 4.29 -5.84 13.35
N LYS A 165 4.49 -6.89 14.17
CA LYS A 165 3.59 -8.01 14.53
C LYS A 165 2.71 -8.71 13.47
N THR A 166 2.65 -8.31 12.20
CA THR A 166 2.08 -9.10 11.12
C THR A 166 3.03 -10.24 10.87
N ALA A 167 2.91 -11.27 11.71
CA ALA A 167 3.59 -12.54 11.54
C ALA A 167 3.43 -12.97 10.08
N GLY A 168 4.54 -13.16 9.37
CA GLY A 168 4.54 -13.67 8.00
C GLY A 168 4.92 -12.70 6.88
N ALA A 169 5.26 -11.43 7.13
CA ALA A 169 5.74 -10.55 6.06
C ALA A 169 7.18 -10.90 5.59
N GLN A 170 7.27 -11.70 4.52
CA GLN A 170 8.55 -12.23 4.00
C GLN A 170 9.00 -11.63 2.67
N ALA A 171 8.15 -10.84 2.00
CA ALA A 171 8.55 -10.02 0.87
C ALA A 171 7.96 -8.60 0.96
N THR A 172 8.54 -7.66 0.24
CA THR A 172 8.09 -6.26 0.18
C THR A 172 8.08 -5.79 -1.27
N VAL A 173 7.02 -5.08 -1.65
CA VAL A 173 6.90 -4.41 -2.95
C VAL A 173 6.90 -2.91 -2.73
N ILE A 174 7.77 -2.19 -3.43
CA ILE A 174 7.86 -0.73 -3.44
C ILE A 174 7.43 -0.22 -4.81
N LEU A 175 6.22 0.33 -4.91
CA LEU A 175 5.62 0.84 -6.13
C LEU A 175 5.88 2.36 -6.25
N PHE A 176 6.41 2.79 -7.39
CA PHE A 176 6.63 4.21 -7.70
C PHE A 176 5.33 4.83 -8.21
N LEU A 177 4.77 5.79 -7.48
CA LEU A 177 3.44 6.34 -7.79
C LEU A 177 3.47 7.56 -8.73
N ASN A 178 4.61 8.21 -8.90
CA ASN A 178 4.71 9.39 -9.76
C ASN A 178 5.98 9.43 -10.60
N HIS A 179 5.96 10.27 -11.63
CA HIS A 179 7.08 10.49 -12.55
C HIS A 179 7.58 11.94 -12.46
N GLY A 180 8.66 12.24 -13.19
CA GLY A 180 9.17 13.62 -13.33
C GLY A 180 9.98 14.13 -12.14
N VAL A 181 10.32 13.24 -11.20
CA VAL A 181 11.17 13.56 -10.05
C VAL A 181 12.63 13.64 -10.51
N GLN A 182 13.35 14.66 -10.07
CA GLN A 182 14.81 14.74 -10.24
C GLN A 182 15.48 14.14 -9.00
N GLY A 183 16.34 13.14 -9.19
CA GLY A 183 16.91 12.38 -8.06
C GLY A 183 15.96 11.27 -7.57
N GLY A 184 15.97 10.95 -6.28
CA GLY A 184 15.01 9.99 -5.70
C GLY A 184 15.21 8.53 -6.12
N GLY A 185 16.34 8.17 -6.72
CA GLY A 185 16.65 6.79 -7.07
C GLY A 185 16.74 5.88 -5.85
N LEU A 186 16.30 4.63 -5.98
CA LEU A 186 16.42 3.63 -4.92
C LEU A 186 17.74 2.86 -5.09
N ARG A 187 18.65 3.02 -4.14
CA ARG A 187 19.87 2.21 -4.05
C ARG A 187 19.56 0.96 -3.24
N CYS A 188 19.71 -0.19 -3.88
CA CYS A 188 19.57 -1.50 -3.27
C CYS A 188 20.96 -2.05 -2.94
N LEU A 189 21.21 -2.30 -1.66
CA LEU A 189 22.48 -2.78 -1.13
C LEU A 189 22.34 -4.25 -0.73
N SER A 190 23.14 -5.11 -1.37
CA SER A 190 23.22 -6.52 -0.98
C SER A 190 23.98 -6.65 0.34
N PRO A 191 23.44 -7.39 1.34
CA PRO A 191 24.06 -7.51 2.66
C PRO A 191 25.39 -8.28 2.62
N THR A 192 25.59 -9.14 1.63
CA THR A 192 26.76 -10.02 1.52
C THR A 192 27.95 -9.37 0.82
N SER A 193 27.74 -8.25 0.12
CA SER A 193 28.81 -7.58 -0.63
C SER A 193 29.29 -6.35 0.12
N GLU A 194 30.30 -6.50 1.00
CA GLU A 194 30.86 -5.37 1.75
C GLU A 194 31.41 -4.24 0.85
N LYS A 195 31.62 -4.45 -0.45
CA LYS A 195 32.28 -3.44 -1.32
C LYS A 195 31.74 -3.21 -2.74
N GLN A 196 30.84 -4.01 -3.33
CA GLN A 196 30.58 -3.90 -4.79
C GLN A 196 29.16 -4.13 -5.35
N GLY A 197 28.12 -4.33 -4.55
CA GLY A 197 26.79 -4.76 -5.06
C GLY A 197 25.65 -3.73 -5.09
N ALA A 198 25.92 -2.43 -5.11
CA ALA A 198 24.83 -1.44 -5.06
C ALA A 198 24.13 -1.31 -6.43
N LYS A 199 22.86 -1.73 -6.52
CA LYS A 199 22.03 -1.49 -7.71
C LYS A 199 21.21 -0.23 -7.53
N LEU A 200 21.37 0.73 -8.45
CA LEU A 200 20.51 1.89 -8.52
C LEU A 200 19.29 1.59 -9.40
N VAL A 201 18.10 1.80 -8.86
CA VAL A 201 16.82 1.72 -9.54
C VAL A 201 16.24 3.13 -9.64
N LEU A 202 15.97 3.59 -10.85
CA LEU A 202 15.37 4.90 -11.06
C LEU A 202 13.85 4.81 -10.94
N PRO A 203 13.18 5.82 -10.34
CA PRO A 203 11.74 5.81 -10.19
C PRO A 203 11.06 5.95 -11.55
N GLU A 204 10.19 5.00 -11.88
CA GLU A 204 9.36 5.01 -13.08
C GLU A 204 7.91 4.77 -12.63
N GLN A 205 7.03 5.74 -12.88
CA GLN A 205 5.64 5.65 -12.43
C GLN A 205 4.98 4.34 -12.87
N GLY A 206 4.28 3.70 -11.95
CA GLY A 206 3.60 2.43 -12.18
C GLY A 206 4.53 1.21 -12.17
N SER A 207 5.84 1.40 -12.05
CA SER A 207 6.80 0.32 -11.85
C SER A 207 7.00 0.03 -10.36
N ALA A 208 7.45 -1.18 -10.04
CA ALA A 208 7.69 -1.59 -8.67
C ALA A 208 9.04 -2.31 -8.51
N LEU A 209 9.63 -2.18 -7.34
CA LEU A 209 10.69 -3.06 -6.88
C LEU A 209 10.10 -4.12 -5.95
N LEU A 210 10.21 -5.39 -6.34
CA LEU A 210 9.90 -6.53 -5.49
C LEU A 210 11.19 -7.03 -4.82
N VAL A 211 11.16 -7.11 -3.50
CA VAL A 211 12.23 -7.66 -2.67
C VAL A 211 11.67 -8.83 -1.88
N ALA A 212 12.01 -10.05 -2.27
CA ALA A 212 11.67 -11.26 -1.53
C ALA A 212 12.88 -11.73 -0.71
N LEU A 213 12.63 -12.23 0.50
CA LEU A 213 13.61 -13.07 1.19
C LEU A 213 13.85 -14.32 0.32
N HIS A 214 15.11 -14.63 0.04
CA HIS A 214 15.45 -15.75 -0.83
C HIS A 214 16.38 -16.74 -0.11
N GLY A 215 15.90 -17.98 0.03
CA GLY A 215 16.69 -19.12 0.52
C GLY A 215 17.20 -18.95 1.96
N ASP A 216 18.44 -19.38 2.21
CA ASP A 216 19.11 -19.32 3.52
C ASP A 216 19.52 -17.90 3.96
N GLN A 217 19.27 -16.88 3.12
CA GLN A 217 19.60 -15.51 3.48
C GLN A 217 18.52 -14.91 4.37
N LEU A 218 18.80 -14.92 5.67
CA LEU A 218 17.98 -14.27 6.70
C LEU A 218 18.00 -12.73 6.61
N GLN A 219 18.94 -12.15 5.87
CA GLN A 219 19.11 -10.70 5.81
C GLN A 219 18.39 -10.11 4.59
N LYS A 220 17.44 -9.22 4.84
CA LYS A 220 16.79 -8.41 3.80
C LYS A 220 17.82 -7.46 3.19
N PRO A 221 17.81 -7.22 1.87
CA PRO A 221 18.66 -6.21 1.28
C PRO A 221 18.30 -4.84 1.84
N LEU A 222 19.32 -4.02 2.03
CA LEU A 222 19.18 -2.67 2.52
C LEU A 222 18.74 -1.77 1.36
N LEU A 223 17.62 -1.09 1.53
CA LEU A 223 17.13 -0.10 0.58
C LEU A 223 17.50 1.31 1.09
N GLU A 224 17.93 2.18 0.20
CA GLU A 224 18.23 3.58 0.47
C GLU A 224 17.59 4.44 -0.63
N VAL A 225 16.81 5.46 -0.26
CA VAL A 225 16.34 6.44 -1.26
C VAL A 225 17.39 7.54 -1.34
N LEU A 226 17.94 7.74 -2.54
CA LEU A 226 18.82 8.85 -2.84
C LEU A 226 18.08 10.19 -2.75
N PRO A 227 18.80 11.29 -2.48
CA PRO A 227 18.18 12.60 -2.29
C PRO A 227 17.29 13.00 -3.49
N VAL A 228 16.12 13.54 -3.20
CA VAL A 228 15.29 14.21 -4.22
C VAL A 228 15.83 15.63 -4.42
N GLN A 229 16.08 16.00 -5.67
CA GLN A 229 16.60 17.31 -6.07
C GLN A 229 15.48 18.24 -6.52
N GLY A 230 14.40 17.68 -7.07
CA GLY A 230 13.25 18.46 -7.55
C GLY A 230 11.98 17.60 -7.72
N GLY A 231 10.83 18.20 -7.41
CA GLY A 231 9.56 17.49 -7.25
C GLY A 231 9.49 16.71 -5.93
N SER A 232 8.40 15.98 -5.70
CA SER A 232 8.27 15.07 -4.55
C SER A 232 8.17 13.64 -5.04
N LEU A 233 8.79 12.67 -4.38
CA LEU A 233 8.70 11.26 -4.73
C LEU A 233 7.65 10.57 -3.85
N HIS A 234 6.73 9.84 -4.48
CA HIS A 234 5.71 9.05 -3.81
C HIS A 234 5.96 7.56 -4.01
N LEU A 235 6.08 6.83 -2.89
CA LEU A 235 6.35 5.39 -2.88
C LEU A 235 5.27 4.69 -2.08
N LEU A 236 4.56 3.75 -2.69
CA LEU A 236 3.68 2.83 -1.99
C LEU A 236 4.45 1.59 -1.59
N ARG A 237 4.43 1.25 -0.31
CA ARG A 237 4.99 0.04 0.26
C ARG A 237 3.89 -0.96 0.56
N LEU A 238 4.07 -2.17 0.05
CA LEU A 238 3.19 -3.31 0.28
C LEU A 238 3.98 -4.44 0.96
N ALA A 239 3.44 -4.98 2.05
CA ALA A 239 3.98 -6.17 2.69
C ALA A 239 3.30 -7.43 2.12
N VAL A 240 4.09 -8.38 1.62
CA VAL A 240 3.59 -9.66 1.12
C VAL A 240 3.71 -10.70 2.22
N LEU A 241 2.59 -11.35 2.52
CA LEU A 241 2.41 -12.26 3.62
C LEU A 241 2.57 -13.71 3.14
N TYR A 242 3.35 -14.47 3.89
CA TYR A 242 3.59 -15.90 3.74
C TYR A 242 3.33 -16.60 5.06
N GLU A 243 2.94 -17.87 4.98
CA GLU A 243 2.79 -18.71 6.16
C GLU A 243 4.13 -18.84 6.91
N THR A 244 4.10 -18.94 8.24
CA THR A 244 5.30 -19.13 9.05
C THR A 244 5.42 -20.60 9.44
N ILE A 245 6.30 -21.36 8.77
CA ILE A 245 6.64 -22.71 9.21
C ILE A 245 7.47 -22.60 10.49
N GLY A 246 6.97 -23.12 11.60
CA GLY A 246 7.75 -23.25 12.84
C GLY A 246 7.43 -22.24 13.95
N ALA A 247 6.34 -21.48 13.84
CA ALA A 247 5.64 -21.06 15.05
C ALA A 247 4.80 -22.25 15.54
N GLU A 248 5.45 -23.37 15.88
CA GLU A 248 4.84 -24.31 16.82
C GLU A 248 4.42 -23.44 17.99
N THR A 249 3.11 -23.31 18.14
CA THR A 249 2.50 -22.65 19.27
C THR A 249 3.05 -23.40 20.46
N GLN A 250 4.09 -22.86 21.10
CA GLN A 250 4.38 -23.18 22.49
C GLN A 250 3.14 -22.71 23.22
N ALA A 251 2.12 -23.57 23.23
CA ALA A 251 0.98 -23.44 24.10
C ALA A 251 1.61 -23.24 25.49
N PRO A 252 1.13 -22.27 26.27
CA PRO A 252 1.62 -22.12 27.63
C PRO A 252 1.39 -23.44 28.37
N GLU A 253 2.44 -24.25 28.51
CA GLU A 253 2.48 -25.44 29.34
C GLU A 253 2.27 -24.96 30.78
N GLY A 254 1.02 -24.89 31.21
CA GLY A 254 0.72 -24.18 32.44
C GLY A 254 -0.73 -24.17 32.88
N THR A 255 -1.51 -25.24 32.66
CA THR A 255 -2.57 -25.61 33.61
C THR A 255 -2.82 -27.10 33.55
N SER A 256 -2.18 -27.84 34.46
CA SER A 256 -2.60 -29.18 34.84
C SER A 256 -4.00 -29.10 35.47
N VAL A 257 -5.05 -29.24 34.66
CA VAL A 257 -6.39 -29.50 35.18
C VAL A 257 -6.47 -30.99 35.48
N SER A 258 -6.53 -31.29 36.77
CA SER A 258 -6.85 -32.60 37.31
C SER A 258 -8.11 -33.15 36.64
N GLN A 259 -7.97 -34.32 36.03
CA GLN A 259 -9.07 -35.12 35.53
C GLN A 259 -9.99 -35.51 36.70
N SER A 260 -11.25 -35.07 36.66
CA SER A 260 -12.35 -35.70 37.39
C SER A 260 -13.38 -36.22 36.40
N SER A 261 -13.51 -37.53 36.41
CA SER A 261 -14.44 -38.41 35.71
C SER A 261 -15.92 -37.96 35.71
N LEU A 262 -16.59 -38.11 34.57
CA LEU A 262 -18.03 -38.38 34.37
C LEU A 262 -18.22 -38.60 32.86
N LYS A 263 -18.13 -39.84 32.34
CA LYS A 263 -19.19 -40.86 32.17
C LYS A 263 -20.43 -40.42 31.39
N ASP A 264 -20.54 -41.05 30.21
CA ASP A 264 -21.71 -41.60 29.53
C ASP A 264 -22.78 -40.65 28.95
N GLU A 265 -22.88 -40.62 27.61
CA GLU A 265 -24.13 -40.91 26.85
C GLU A 265 -23.86 -41.02 25.33
N PRO A 266 -24.59 -41.90 24.60
CA PRO A 266 -24.29 -42.27 23.22
C PRO A 266 -25.16 -41.58 22.16
N SER A 267 -24.52 -41.41 21.01
CA SER A 267 -25.01 -41.29 19.63
C SER A 267 -26.46 -41.67 19.34
N GLN A 268 -27.19 -40.77 18.66
CA GLN A 268 -28.18 -41.17 17.66
C GLN A 268 -28.12 -40.28 16.39
N LEU A 269 -27.94 -40.99 15.26
CA LEU A 269 -28.50 -40.82 13.92
C LEU A 269 -28.92 -39.39 13.48
N ALA A 270 -28.29 -38.79 12.47
CA ALA A 270 -28.45 -39.09 11.03
C ALA A 270 -29.92 -39.09 10.56
N ASP A 271 -30.35 -38.00 9.91
CA ASP A 271 -31.13 -38.12 8.67
C ASP A 271 -31.29 -36.78 7.91
N ALA A 272 -31.11 -36.91 6.59
CA ALA A 272 -31.77 -36.22 5.48
C ALA A 272 -31.73 -34.68 5.37
N LEU A 273 -31.11 -34.18 4.28
CA LEU A 273 -31.84 -33.67 3.10
C LEU A 273 -30.86 -33.01 2.11
N SER A 274 -30.76 -33.60 0.91
CA SER A 274 -30.15 -33.02 -0.31
C SER A 274 -31.24 -32.35 -1.16
N PRO A 275 -30.89 -31.63 -2.25
CA PRO A 275 -31.53 -30.38 -2.64
C PRO A 275 -32.65 -30.53 -3.67
N THR A 276 -33.61 -29.60 -3.66
CA THR A 276 -34.55 -29.35 -4.77
C THR A 276 -34.04 -28.23 -5.68
N PRO A 277 -34.00 -28.43 -7.02
CA PRO A 277 -33.78 -27.37 -8.00
C PRO A 277 -35.13 -26.88 -8.57
N GLU A 278 -35.42 -25.59 -8.45
CA GLU A 278 -36.43 -24.91 -9.30
C GLU A 278 -35.74 -23.70 -9.96
N ARG A 279 -35.48 -23.75 -11.27
CA ARG A 279 -36.37 -23.26 -12.34
C ARG A 279 -36.90 -21.86 -12.04
N GLU A 280 -36.27 -20.85 -12.64
CA GLU A 280 -36.68 -20.30 -13.95
C GLU A 280 -37.87 -19.35 -13.82
N GLN A 281 -37.60 -18.03 -13.90
CA GLN A 281 -38.42 -17.15 -14.73
C GLN A 281 -37.72 -15.83 -15.04
N VAL A 282 -37.34 -15.74 -16.31
CA VAL A 282 -37.14 -14.51 -17.07
C VAL A 282 -38.41 -13.65 -16.99
N ARG A 283 -38.29 -12.42 -16.49
CA ARG A 283 -39.24 -11.35 -16.79
C ARG A 283 -38.50 -10.09 -17.23
N ARG A 284 -38.49 -9.92 -18.56
CA ARG A 284 -38.36 -8.63 -19.23
C ARG A 284 -39.58 -7.77 -18.90
N ARG A 285 -39.35 -6.52 -18.49
CA ARG A 285 -40.17 -5.30 -18.60
C ARG A 285 -39.35 -4.25 -17.84
N GLY A 286 -38.87 -3.16 -18.41
CA GLY A 286 -39.46 -2.28 -19.40
C GLY A 286 -39.63 -0.91 -18.73
N GLY A 287 -39.14 0.15 -19.37
CA GLY A 287 -39.52 1.53 -19.04
C GLY A 287 -38.45 2.36 -18.35
N ALA A 288 -37.64 3.07 -19.14
CA ALA A 288 -37.15 4.40 -18.77
C ALA A 288 -38.35 5.37 -18.70
N PRO A 289 -38.29 6.38 -17.82
CA PRO A 289 -38.05 7.75 -18.29
C PRO A 289 -37.03 8.46 -17.38
N GLY A 290 -36.02 9.13 -17.94
CA GLY A 290 -36.19 10.52 -18.34
C GLY A 290 -35.77 11.45 -17.20
N CYS A 291 -34.45 11.63 -16.99
CA CYS A 291 -33.94 12.69 -16.14
C CYS A 291 -33.48 13.86 -17.00
N SER A 292 -34.23 14.94 -16.87
CA SER A 292 -34.05 16.26 -17.44
C SER A 292 -32.74 16.92 -16.99
N PHE A 293 -32.10 17.55 -17.97
CA PHE A 293 -30.97 18.46 -17.86
C PHE A 293 -31.19 19.58 -16.84
N LEU A 294 -30.23 19.77 -15.93
CA LEU A 294 -30.01 21.04 -15.27
C LEU A 294 -28.79 21.70 -15.90
N ASN A 295 -29.05 22.73 -16.70
CA ASN A 295 -28.06 23.68 -17.19
C ASN A 295 -27.56 24.51 -16.01
N VAL A 296 -26.28 24.36 -15.66
CA VAL A 296 -25.56 25.33 -14.83
C VAL A 296 -24.61 26.09 -15.75
N THR A 297 -25.01 27.31 -16.12
CA THR A 297 -24.15 28.28 -16.79
C THR A 297 -23.21 28.92 -15.77
N CYS A 298 -21.92 28.64 -15.86
CA CYS A 298 -20.87 29.39 -15.16
C CYS A 298 -20.33 30.50 -16.08
N ALA A 299 -20.32 31.73 -15.57
CA ALA A 299 -19.75 32.90 -16.20
C ALA A 299 -18.20 32.82 -16.28
N PRO A 300 -17.55 33.49 -17.24
CA PRO A 300 -16.10 33.42 -17.43
C PRO A 300 -15.37 34.40 -16.51
N PRO A 301 -14.20 34.05 -15.93
CA PRO A 301 -13.31 35.04 -15.35
C PRO A 301 -12.32 35.50 -16.43
N SER A 302 -12.58 36.70 -16.95
CA SER A 302 -11.54 37.53 -17.55
C SER A 302 -10.83 38.32 -16.45
N ALA A 303 -9.52 38.43 -16.58
CA ALA A 303 -8.61 39.34 -15.87
C ALA A 303 -8.28 39.02 -14.41
N LEU A 304 -7.09 38.45 -14.20
CA LEU A 304 -6.02 39.06 -13.40
C LEU A 304 -4.69 38.42 -13.82
N LEU A 305 -3.96 39.14 -14.67
CA LEU A 305 -2.57 38.90 -15.01
C LEU A 305 -1.70 39.51 -13.91
N THR A 306 -0.98 38.68 -13.16
CA THR A 306 0.30 39.09 -12.57
C THR A 306 1.22 37.88 -12.40
N GLU A 307 2.30 37.95 -13.19
CA GLU A 307 3.52 37.18 -13.24
C GLU A 307 3.75 36.06 -12.21
N HIS A 308 3.72 34.80 -12.66
CA HIS A 308 4.70 33.77 -12.31
C HIS A 308 4.75 32.73 -13.45
N ARG A 309 5.88 32.67 -14.17
CA ARG A 309 6.13 31.68 -15.22
C ARG A 309 6.35 30.30 -14.60
N PHE A 310 5.29 29.50 -14.50
CA PHE A 310 5.42 28.05 -14.43
C PHE A 310 5.41 27.49 -15.86
N LEU A 311 6.51 26.84 -16.25
CA LEU A 311 6.54 26.00 -17.44
C LEU A 311 5.69 24.76 -17.17
N LEU A 312 4.41 24.81 -17.57
CA LEU A 312 3.58 23.62 -17.66
C LEU A 312 4.17 22.70 -18.74
N SER A 313 4.32 21.42 -18.38
CA SER A 313 4.75 20.35 -19.27
C SER A 313 3.81 20.24 -20.49
N PRO A 314 4.32 20.02 -21.72
CA PRO A 314 3.52 19.98 -22.94
C PRO A 314 2.48 18.84 -23.01
N CYS A 315 2.51 17.88 -22.08
CA CYS A 315 1.60 16.73 -22.11
C CYS A 315 0.16 17.05 -21.64
N ALA A 316 -0.07 18.19 -20.98
CA ALA A 316 -1.42 18.56 -20.50
C ALA A 316 -2.32 19.20 -21.57
N LEU A 317 -1.79 19.55 -22.75
CA LEU A 317 -2.54 20.22 -23.82
C LEU A 317 -3.10 19.28 -24.90
N LEU A 318 -2.81 17.97 -24.83
CA LEU A 318 -3.25 17.02 -25.86
C LEU A 318 -4.61 16.35 -25.58
N LEU A 319 -5.23 16.57 -24.42
CA LEU A 319 -6.53 15.96 -24.07
C LEU A 319 -7.74 16.88 -24.25
N VAL A 320 -7.56 18.13 -24.69
CA VAL A 320 -8.67 19.07 -24.96
C VAL A 320 -8.93 19.27 -26.46
N GLY A 321 -8.10 18.68 -27.34
CA GLY A 321 -8.12 18.95 -28.79
C GLY A 321 -8.94 18.01 -29.68
N GLN A 322 -9.62 16.99 -29.17
CA GLN A 322 -10.28 15.96 -30.01
C GLN A 322 -11.83 15.98 -30.03
N TYR A 323 -12.48 17.00 -29.49
CA TYR A 323 -13.96 17.10 -29.46
C TYR A 323 -14.52 18.34 -30.18
N ALA A 324 -13.86 18.82 -31.24
CA ALA A 324 -14.31 19.97 -32.01
C ALA A 324 -14.24 19.76 -33.54
N GLN A 325 -14.57 18.55 -34.02
CA GLN A 325 -14.86 18.27 -35.42
C GLN A 325 -16.00 17.26 -35.53
N GLU A 326 -17.21 17.68 -35.18
CA GLU A 326 -18.49 17.17 -35.69
C GLU A 326 -19.62 17.99 -35.03
N LEU A 327 -19.71 19.27 -35.44
CA LEU A 327 -20.87 20.16 -35.34
C LEU A 327 -20.69 21.31 -36.33
#